data_AF-A0A0A8YAF6-F1
#
_entry.id   AF-A0A0A8YAF6-F1
#
_cell.length_a   1.000
_cell.length_b   1.000
_cell.length_c   1.000
_cell.angle_alpha   90.00
_cell.angle_beta   90.00
_cell.angle_gamma   90.00
#
_symmetry.space_group_name_H-M   'P 1'
#
loop_
_entity.id
_entity.type
_entity.pdbx_description
1 polymer ?
#
loop_
_entity_poly.entity_id
_entity_poly.type
_entity_poly.pdbx_seq_one_letter_code
_entity_poly.pdbx_strand_id
1 'polypeptide(L)'
;MVLSISTPTSSSLLPASSQVGRWTSSARPAKPANFSLRRPSFAARGAAGNAPASPVGEVVTELDAVASFSEIVPDTVVFDDFERFVPTAATVSSSLLLGIAGLPNTKFKSAIDTALADGECNTLEKPKDKMSCYLTKALANVGAELAHLVPGRVSTEIDARLAYDTQGIIQRVHELLNLYNQHDVSTERLLFKIPATWQGIEASRLLESEGIQTHLTFVYR
;
A
#
# COMPACT_ATOMS: atom_id res chain seq x y z
N MET A 1 -25.67 52.46 33.03
CA MET A 1 -27.11 52.27 33.28
C MET A 1 -27.72 51.60 32.05
N VAL A 2 -27.89 50.28 32.16
CA VAL A 2 -29.16 49.54 32.01
C VAL A 2 -29.65 49.43 30.55
N LEU A 3 -29.26 48.29 29.96
CA LEU A 3 -29.90 47.66 28.81
C LEU A 3 -31.38 47.41 29.13
N SER A 4 -32.29 47.83 28.25
CA SER A 4 -33.71 47.53 28.35
C SER A 4 -34.10 46.55 27.25
N ILE A 5 -34.62 45.40 27.70
CA ILE A 5 -35.10 44.27 26.92
C ILE A 5 -36.60 44.50 26.68
N SER A 6 -37.05 44.37 25.43
CA SER A 6 -38.46 44.22 25.09
C SER A 6 -38.69 42.90 24.36
N THR A 7 -39.52 42.05 24.95
CA THR A 7 -40.14 40.86 24.36
C THR A 7 -41.38 41.26 23.57
N PRO A 8 -41.88 40.37 22.70
CA PRO A 8 -43.26 39.95 22.91
C PRO A 8 -43.47 38.43 22.87
N THR A 9 -44.59 38.10 23.49
CA THR A 9 -45.22 36.85 23.88
C THR A 9 -45.62 35.88 22.75
N SER A 10 -45.37 34.60 23.05
CA SER A 10 -46.04 33.33 22.73
C SER A 10 -47.35 33.32 21.93
N SER A 11 -47.44 32.37 20.98
CA SER A 11 -48.54 31.39 20.78
C SER A 11 -48.16 30.46 19.60
N SER A 12 -47.64 29.26 19.85
CA SER A 12 -48.36 27.97 19.76
C SER A 12 -49.12 27.73 18.45
N LEU A 13 -48.65 26.77 17.64
CA LEU A 13 -49.43 25.77 16.89
C LEU A 13 -48.46 24.77 16.21
N LEU A 14 -48.26 23.61 16.85
CA LEU A 14 -47.63 22.43 16.27
C LEU A 14 -48.64 21.71 15.35
N PRO A 15 -48.25 21.18 14.19
CA PRO A 15 -48.91 20.04 13.59
C PRO A 15 -48.22 18.72 13.97
N ALA A 16 -49.05 17.69 14.01
CA ALA A 16 -48.82 16.39 14.60
C ALA A 16 -47.75 15.52 13.90
N SER A 17 -47.19 14.63 14.72
CA SER A 17 -46.27 13.56 14.39
C SER A 17 -46.87 12.54 13.40
N SER A 18 -46.18 12.33 12.28
CA SER A 18 -46.36 11.13 11.45
C SER A 18 -45.53 9.98 12.01
N GLN A 19 -46.18 8.84 12.15
CA GLN A 19 -45.79 7.73 13.01
C GLN A 19 -44.49 7.04 12.62
N VAL A 20 -43.67 6.83 13.66
CA VAL A 20 -42.57 5.87 13.71
C VAL A 20 -43.13 4.47 13.51
N GLY A 21 -42.67 3.78 12.47
CA GLY A 21 -42.94 2.37 12.24
C GLY A 21 -42.48 1.53 13.42
N ARG A 22 -43.45 1.00 14.16
CA ARG A 22 -43.29 0.14 15.33
C ARG A 22 -42.86 -1.25 14.88
N TRP A 23 -41.56 -1.55 14.91
CA TRP A 23 -41.10 -2.94 14.84
C TRP A 23 -41.36 -3.60 16.21
N THR A 24 -42.37 -4.46 16.25
CA THR A 24 -42.66 -5.30 17.42
C THR A 24 -41.60 -6.39 17.53
N SER A 25 -40.79 -6.33 18.58
CA SER A 25 -39.90 -7.41 19.00
C SER A 25 -40.72 -8.59 19.54
N SER A 26 -40.90 -9.64 18.73
CA SER A 26 -41.29 -10.95 19.25
C SER A 26 -40.03 -11.69 19.70
N ALA A 27 -39.65 -11.50 20.97
CA ALA A 27 -38.60 -12.29 21.59
C ALA A 27 -39.17 -13.67 21.97
N ARG A 28 -38.84 -14.71 21.19
CA ARG A 28 -38.92 -16.11 21.64
C ARG A 28 -37.61 -16.47 22.33
N PRO A 29 -37.60 -17.16 23.49
CA PRO A 29 -36.36 -17.61 24.08
C PRO A 29 -35.81 -18.77 23.24
N ALA A 30 -34.67 -18.54 22.57
CA ALA A 30 -33.91 -19.61 21.95
C ALA A 30 -33.25 -20.45 23.06
N LYS A 31 -33.42 -21.77 23.00
CA LYS A 31 -32.76 -22.74 23.89
C LYS A 31 -31.23 -22.62 23.75
N PRO A 32 -30.45 -22.78 24.83
CA PRO A 32 -29.00 -22.78 24.71
C PRO A 32 -28.56 -24.02 23.95
N ALA A 33 -27.99 -23.83 22.76
CA ALA A 33 -27.30 -24.88 22.04
C ALA A 33 -25.91 -25.03 22.65
N ASN A 34 -25.67 -26.13 23.37
CA ASN A 34 -24.34 -26.52 23.80
C ASN A 34 -23.51 -26.91 22.58
N PHE A 35 -22.74 -25.96 22.04
CA PHE A 35 -21.72 -26.26 21.05
C PHE A 35 -20.50 -26.87 21.74
N SER A 36 -20.44 -28.21 21.72
CA SER A 36 -19.20 -28.93 22.03
C SER A 36 -18.22 -28.72 20.88
N LEU A 37 -17.23 -27.85 21.08
CA LEU A 37 -16.04 -27.77 20.22
C LEU A 37 -15.19 -29.03 20.45
N ARG A 38 -15.54 -30.12 19.77
CA ARG A 38 -14.58 -31.21 19.56
C ARG A 38 -13.49 -30.70 18.63
N ARG A 39 -12.34 -30.32 19.18
CA ARG A 39 -11.11 -30.16 18.40
C ARG A 39 -10.79 -31.51 17.76
N PRO A 40 -10.70 -31.61 16.41
CA PRO A 40 -10.04 -32.76 15.82
C PRO A 40 -8.56 -32.65 16.18
N SER A 41 -8.00 -33.72 16.74
CA SER A 41 -6.55 -33.89 16.78
C SER A 41 -6.06 -34.04 15.34
N PHE A 42 -5.61 -32.94 14.74
CA PHE A 42 -4.83 -33.00 13.52
C PHE A 42 -3.49 -33.65 13.86
N ALA A 43 -3.37 -34.95 13.60
CA ALA A 43 -2.08 -35.58 13.49
C ALA A 43 -1.37 -34.93 12.29
N ALA A 44 -0.32 -34.16 12.56
CA ALA A 44 0.57 -33.66 11.53
C ALA A 44 1.24 -34.88 10.86
N ARG A 45 0.67 -35.37 9.77
CA ARG A 45 1.41 -36.16 8.80
C ARG A 45 2.36 -35.19 8.13
N GLY A 46 3.62 -35.21 8.55
CA GLY A 46 4.69 -34.59 7.78
C GLY A 46 4.62 -35.16 6.37
N ALA A 47 4.27 -34.31 5.40
CA ALA A 47 4.41 -34.65 4.01
C ALA A 47 5.92 -34.78 3.77
N ALA A 48 6.42 -36.01 3.74
CA ALA A 48 7.66 -36.30 3.05
C ALA A 48 7.40 -35.97 1.57
N GLY A 49 7.65 -34.71 1.21
CA GLY A 49 7.64 -34.30 -0.19
C GLY A 49 8.66 -35.15 -0.91
N ASN A 50 8.26 -35.74 -2.03
CA ASN A 50 9.20 -36.28 -3.00
C ASN A 50 10.07 -35.11 -3.49
N ALA A 51 11.20 -34.88 -2.82
CA ALA A 51 12.27 -34.09 -3.39
C ALA A 51 12.71 -34.82 -4.68
N PRO A 52 12.76 -34.16 -5.83
CA PRO A 52 13.38 -34.75 -7.00
C PRO A 52 14.81 -35.11 -6.62
N ALA A 53 15.22 -36.35 -6.87
CA ALA A 53 16.60 -36.76 -6.66
C ALA A 53 17.49 -35.92 -7.59
N SER A 54 18.22 -34.97 -7.03
CA SER A 54 19.14 -34.13 -7.80
C SER A 54 20.21 -34.99 -8.46
N PRO A 55 20.64 -34.66 -9.69
CA PRO A 55 21.80 -35.27 -10.31
C PRO A 55 23.03 -35.03 -9.42
N VAL A 56 23.89 -36.04 -9.33
CA VAL A 56 25.12 -36.00 -8.53
C VAL A 56 26.01 -34.85 -9.01
N GLY A 57 26.16 -33.80 -8.19
CA GLY A 57 27.16 -32.74 -8.39
C GLY A 57 26.64 -31.29 -8.31
N GLU A 58 25.32 -31.07 -8.31
CA GLU A 58 24.76 -29.71 -8.23
C GLU A 58 24.49 -29.34 -6.76
N VAL A 59 25.18 -28.32 -6.25
CA VAL A 59 24.89 -27.75 -4.92
C VAL A 59 23.61 -26.94 -5.06
N VAL A 60 22.47 -27.57 -4.77
CA VAL A 60 21.17 -26.89 -4.73
C VAL A 60 21.04 -26.15 -3.39
N THR A 61 20.87 -24.83 -3.44
CA THR A 61 20.65 -24.03 -2.22
C THR A 61 19.19 -24.07 -1.79
N GLU A 62 18.90 -23.68 -0.55
CA GLU A 62 17.52 -23.53 -0.07
C GLU A 62 16.74 -22.49 -0.88
N LEU A 63 17.42 -21.46 -1.39
CA LEU A 63 16.82 -20.45 -2.26
C LEU A 63 16.38 -21.07 -3.59
N ASP A 64 17.22 -21.92 -4.18
CA ASP A 64 16.91 -22.62 -5.44
C ASP A 64 15.71 -23.57 -5.26
N ALA A 65 15.65 -24.25 -4.11
CA ALA A 65 14.52 -25.12 -3.78
C ALA A 65 13.20 -24.31 -3.70
N VAL A 66 13.18 -23.16 -3.02
CA VAL A 66 11.98 -22.31 -2.91
C VAL A 66 11.58 -21.70 -4.26
N ALA A 67 12.55 -21.31 -5.09
CA ALA A 67 12.30 -20.76 -6.43
C ALA A 67 11.55 -21.74 -7.35
N SER A 68 11.63 -23.06 -7.10
CA SER A 68 10.85 -24.05 -7.84
C SER A 68 9.36 -24.05 -7.51
N PHE A 69 8.95 -23.45 -6.38
CA PHE A 69 7.56 -23.41 -5.91
C PHE A 69 6.97 -22.00 -5.90
N SER A 70 7.77 -20.95 -5.94
CA SER A 70 7.33 -19.57 -5.76
C SER A 70 8.22 -18.58 -6.48
N GLU A 71 7.64 -17.48 -6.96
CA GLU A 71 8.39 -16.37 -7.53
C GLU A 71 9.16 -15.63 -6.41
N ILE A 72 10.46 -15.42 -6.63
CA ILE A 72 11.31 -14.71 -5.68
C ILE A 72 11.30 -13.22 -6.01
N VAL A 73 10.77 -12.43 -5.09
CA VAL A 73 10.74 -10.97 -5.17
C VAL A 73 11.61 -10.40 -4.05
N PRO A 74 12.77 -9.80 -4.38
CA PRO A 74 13.63 -9.20 -3.37
C PRO A 74 13.01 -7.91 -2.79
N ASP A 75 12.93 -7.83 -1.46
CA ASP A 75 12.50 -6.64 -0.71
C ASP A 75 13.66 -6.16 0.17
N THR A 76 14.69 -5.55 -0.43
CA THR A 76 15.87 -5.09 0.32
C THR A 76 16.53 -3.87 -0.31
N VAL A 77 17.29 -3.18 0.53
CA VAL A 77 18.01 -1.94 0.25
C VAL A 77 19.32 -2.16 -0.48
N VAL A 78 19.89 -3.37 -0.34
CA VAL A 78 21.29 -3.60 -0.72
C VAL A 78 21.38 -4.81 -1.63
N PHE A 79 21.24 -4.56 -2.92
CA PHE A 79 21.94 -5.37 -3.91
C PHE A 79 22.64 -4.42 -4.87
N ASP A 80 23.89 -4.07 -4.56
CA ASP A 80 24.80 -3.68 -5.64
C ASP A 80 25.16 -4.89 -6.53
N ASP A 81 24.74 -6.09 -6.11
CA ASP A 81 25.04 -7.39 -6.70
C ASP A 81 23.83 -7.98 -7.47
N PHE A 82 23.16 -7.15 -8.28
CA PHE A 82 22.10 -7.59 -9.22
C PHE A 82 22.56 -8.70 -10.17
N GLU A 83 23.88 -8.83 -10.39
CA GLU A 83 24.49 -9.88 -11.19
C GLU A 83 24.41 -11.26 -10.52
N ARG A 84 24.51 -11.30 -9.18
CA ARG A 84 24.46 -12.54 -8.41
C ARG A 84 23.04 -12.99 -8.11
N PHE A 85 22.13 -12.04 -7.91
CA PHE A 85 20.72 -12.29 -7.62
C PHE A 85 19.86 -11.48 -8.57
N VAL A 86 19.60 -12.03 -9.76
CA VAL A 86 18.77 -11.37 -10.78
C VAL A 86 17.34 -11.25 -10.23
N PRO A 87 16.86 -10.05 -9.87
CA PRO A 87 15.51 -9.89 -9.33
C PRO A 87 14.52 -10.07 -10.45
N THR A 88 13.41 -10.74 -10.17
CA THR A 88 12.28 -10.78 -11.14
C THR A 88 11.44 -9.51 -11.03
N ALA A 89 11.27 -8.96 -9.84
CA ALA A 89 10.50 -7.75 -9.56
C ALA A 89 11.22 -6.90 -8.50
N ALA A 90 10.78 -5.65 -8.32
CA ALA A 90 11.35 -4.76 -7.32
C ALA A 90 10.28 -4.01 -6.51
N THR A 91 10.63 -3.61 -5.29
CA THR A 91 9.79 -2.80 -4.40
C THR A 91 10.52 -1.52 -4.03
N VAL A 92 9.80 -0.41 -3.99
CA VAL A 92 10.32 0.91 -3.60
C VAL A 92 9.50 1.42 -2.43
N SER A 93 10.18 1.72 -1.34
CA SER A 93 9.58 2.22 -0.10
C SER A 93 10.37 3.38 0.48
N SER A 94 9.73 4.12 1.38
CA SER A 94 10.38 5.14 2.20
C SER A 94 11.59 4.61 2.98
N SER A 95 11.53 3.37 3.48
CA SER A 95 12.65 2.69 4.13
C SER A 95 13.82 2.40 3.18
N LEU A 96 13.53 2.04 1.92
CA LEU A 96 14.56 1.87 0.88
C LEU A 96 15.28 3.19 0.62
N LEU A 97 14.54 4.27 0.40
CA LEU A 97 15.09 5.61 0.20
C LEU A 97 15.96 6.05 1.39
N LEU A 98 15.48 5.80 2.62
CA LEU A 98 16.24 6.10 3.82
C LEU A 98 17.57 5.34 3.86
N GLY A 99 17.55 4.05 3.49
CA GLY A 99 18.75 3.24 3.42
C GLY A 99 19.73 3.71 2.34
N ILE A 100 19.24 4.06 1.14
CA ILE A 100 20.05 4.64 0.06
C ILE A 100 20.70 5.96 0.51
N ALA A 101 19.96 6.82 1.21
CA ALA A 101 20.45 8.10 1.71
C ALA A 101 21.47 7.96 2.85
N GLY A 102 21.41 6.88 3.62
CA GLY A 102 22.32 6.60 4.74
C GLY A 102 23.66 5.99 4.34
N LEU A 103 23.79 5.49 3.10
CA LEU A 103 25.00 4.82 2.61
C LEU A 103 25.81 5.73 1.68
N PRO A 104 27.16 5.75 1.79
CA PRO A 104 27.99 6.49 0.84
C PRO A 104 28.03 5.76 -0.51
N ASN A 105 27.86 6.51 -1.61
CA ASN A 105 28.06 6.06 -2.99
C ASN A 105 27.20 4.87 -3.44
N THR A 106 25.88 4.95 -3.26
CA THR A 106 24.93 3.97 -3.83
C THR A 106 24.56 4.33 -5.27
N LYS A 107 24.29 3.32 -6.11
CA LYS A 107 23.89 3.50 -7.53
C LYS A 107 22.68 4.43 -7.70
N PHE A 108 21.75 4.40 -6.75
CA PHE A 108 20.48 5.15 -6.78
C PHE A 108 20.55 6.53 -6.11
N LYS A 109 21.71 6.95 -5.59
CA LYS A 109 21.82 8.21 -4.86
C LYS A 109 21.48 9.43 -5.74
N SER A 110 21.88 9.39 -7.01
CA SER A 110 21.57 10.45 -7.99
C SER A 110 20.07 10.62 -8.21
N ALA A 111 19.28 9.54 -8.15
CA ALA A 111 17.82 9.60 -8.28
C ALA A 111 17.18 10.45 -7.18
N ILE A 112 17.67 10.29 -5.94
CA ILE A 112 17.23 11.07 -4.77
C ILE A 112 17.71 12.52 -4.88
N ASP A 113 18.98 12.74 -5.21
CA ASP A 113 19.55 14.08 -5.32
C ASP A 113 18.85 14.90 -6.44
N THR A 114 18.48 14.24 -7.54
CA THR A 114 17.69 14.85 -8.63
C THR A 114 16.30 15.26 -8.17
N ALA A 115 15.63 14.42 -7.38
CA ALA A 115 14.33 14.77 -6.80
C ALA A 115 14.44 16.01 -5.89
N LEU A 116 15.48 16.09 -5.06
CA LEU A 116 15.71 17.24 -4.17
C LEU A 116 16.06 18.54 -4.92
N ALA A 117 16.68 18.42 -6.10
CA ALA A 117 17.00 19.54 -6.97
C ALA A 117 15.79 20.04 -7.79
N ASP A 118 14.64 19.39 -7.70
CA ASP A 118 13.49 19.68 -8.54
C ASP A 118 12.95 21.10 -8.35
N GLY A 119 12.78 21.80 -9.48
CA GLY A 119 12.34 23.20 -9.51
C GLY A 119 10.89 23.40 -9.05
N GLU A 120 9.98 22.48 -9.42
CA GLU A 120 8.56 22.60 -9.09
C GLU A 120 8.33 22.42 -7.58
N CYS A 121 8.94 21.38 -6.98
CA CYS A 121 8.88 21.19 -5.54
C CYS A 121 9.49 22.37 -4.78
N ASN A 122 10.49 23.04 -5.35
CA ASN A 122 11.11 24.21 -4.76
C ASN A 122 10.17 25.43 -4.63
N THR A 123 9.18 25.55 -5.52
CA THR A 123 8.20 26.66 -5.50
C THR A 123 7.14 26.53 -4.41
N LEU A 124 7.00 25.36 -3.79
CA LEU A 124 6.00 25.13 -2.74
C LEU A 124 6.39 25.85 -1.44
N GLU A 125 5.51 26.74 -0.96
CA GLU A 125 5.76 27.54 0.24
C GLU A 125 5.69 26.71 1.54
N LYS A 126 4.76 25.77 1.61
CA LYS A 126 4.53 24.95 2.81
C LYS A 126 5.60 23.87 2.91
N PRO A 127 6.37 23.80 4.01
CA PRO A 127 7.43 22.80 4.16
C PRO A 127 6.96 21.35 4.05
N LYS A 128 5.73 21.06 4.50
CA LYS A 128 5.13 19.72 4.41
C LYS A 128 4.85 19.30 2.98
N ASP A 129 4.28 20.21 2.18
CA ASP A 129 3.92 19.96 0.79
C ASP A 129 5.18 19.84 -0.06
N LYS A 130 6.16 20.72 0.18
CA LYS A 130 7.51 20.65 -0.40
C LYS A 130 8.17 19.29 -0.14
N MET A 131 8.16 18.81 1.10
CA MET A 131 8.73 17.50 1.45
C MET A 131 7.94 16.34 0.82
N SER A 132 6.61 16.41 0.76
CA SER A 132 5.79 15.37 0.11
C SER A 132 6.06 15.30 -1.41
N CYS A 133 6.28 16.44 -2.06
CA CYS A 133 6.69 16.53 -3.45
C CYS A 133 8.04 15.85 -3.68
N TYR A 134 9.07 16.19 -2.88
CA TYR A 134 10.38 15.55 -2.98
C TYR A 134 10.33 14.05 -2.76
N LEU A 135 9.60 13.60 -1.74
CA LEU A 135 9.44 12.17 -1.47
C LEU A 135 8.80 11.44 -2.66
N THR A 136 7.75 12.02 -3.24
CA THR A 136 7.04 11.43 -4.38
C THR A 136 7.94 11.32 -5.60
N LYS A 137 8.69 12.39 -5.94
CA LYS A 137 9.68 12.35 -7.03
C LYS A 137 10.82 11.38 -6.75
N ALA A 138 11.34 11.33 -5.53
CA ALA A 138 12.40 10.38 -5.18
C ALA A 138 11.95 8.92 -5.30
N LEU A 139 10.72 8.60 -4.87
CA LEU A 139 10.14 7.27 -5.02
C LEU A 139 9.98 6.88 -6.50
N ALA A 140 9.48 7.80 -7.33
CA ALA A 140 9.33 7.57 -8.76
C ALA A 140 10.69 7.41 -9.46
N ASN A 141 11.66 8.28 -9.20
CA ASN A 141 12.98 8.23 -9.82
C ASN A 141 13.70 6.91 -9.51
N VAL A 142 13.75 6.52 -8.22
CA VAL A 142 14.38 5.25 -7.81
C VAL A 142 13.64 4.06 -8.41
N GLY A 143 12.31 4.09 -8.44
CA GLY A 143 11.53 3.02 -9.04
C GLY A 143 11.65 2.92 -10.54
N ALA A 144 11.85 4.04 -11.25
CA ALA A 144 12.11 4.04 -12.68
C ALA A 144 13.46 3.39 -12.99
N GLU A 145 14.52 3.75 -12.24
CA GLU A 145 15.82 3.09 -12.36
C GLU A 145 15.71 1.58 -12.10
N LEU A 146 14.98 1.16 -11.07
CA LEU A 146 14.73 -0.26 -10.79
C LEU A 146 13.92 -0.94 -11.90
N ALA A 147 12.95 -0.24 -12.52
CA ALA A 147 12.13 -0.79 -13.59
C ALA A 147 12.93 -1.13 -14.85
N HIS A 148 14.07 -0.48 -15.06
CA HIS A 148 15.01 -0.81 -16.14
C HIS A 148 15.95 -1.97 -15.79
N LEU A 149 16.10 -2.31 -14.51
CA LEU A 149 16.99 -3.38 -14.04
C LEU A 149 16.29 -4.73 -13.89
N VAL A 150 14.98 -4.75 -13.66
CA VAL A 150 14.22 -5.99 -13.44
C VAL A 150 13.34 -6.34 -14.64
N PRO A 151 13.11 -7.63 -14.98
CA PRO A 151 12.26 -8.03 -16.11
C PRO A 151 10.77 -8.09 -15.76
N GLY A 152 10.39 -7.95 -14.50
CA GLY A 152 9.00 -7.95 -14.01
C GLY A 152 8.58 -6.61 -13.40
N ARG A 153 7.57 -6.60 -12.53
CA ARG A 153 6.93 -5.35 -12.08
C ARG A 153 7.72 -4.62 -10.98
N VAL A 154 7.52 -3.31 -10.89
CA VAL A 154 8.00 -2.47 -9.79
C VAL A 154 6.84 -1.99 -8.95
N SER A 155 6.92 -2.22 -7.64
CA SER A 155 5.90 -1.80 -6.70
C SER A 155 6.34 -0.59 -5.89
N THR A 156 5.63 0.54 -5.99
CA THR A 156 5.99 1.80 -5.31
C THR A 156 5.03 2.13 -4.21
N GLU A 157 5.56 2.35 -3.01
CA GLU A 157 4.81 2.79 -1.84
C GLU A 157 4.18 4.19 -2.04
N ILE A 158 2.94 4.33 -1.59
CA ILE A 158 2.30 5.64 -1.38
C ILE A 158 2.65 6.15 0.02
N ASP A 159 2.81 7.46 0.14
CA ASP A 159 3.06 8.13 1.41
C ASP A 159 2.06 7.68 2.50
N ALA A 160 2.57 6.99 3.51
CA ALA A 160 1.76 6.39 4.57
C ALA A 160 0.92 7.41 5.34
N ARG A 161 1.26 8.70 5.28
CA ARG A 161 0.45 9.78 5.88
C ARG A 161 -0.92 9.92 5.22
N LEU A 162 -1.07 9.44 3.99
CA LEU A 162 -2.33 9.41 3.23
C LEU A 162 -3.17 8.17 3.50
N ALA A 163 -2.73 7.24 4.37
CA ALA A 163 -3.38 5.93 4.56
C ALA A 163 -4.88 6.00 4.92
N TYR A 164 -5.36 7.13 5.45
CA TYR A 164 -6.76 7.33 5.84
C TYR A 164 -7.48 8.37 4.95
N ASP A 165 -6.91 8.71 3.80
CA ASP A 165 -7.49 9.64 2.82
C ASP A 165 -7.61 8.97 1.45
N THR A 166 -8.80 8.48 1.13
CA THR A 166 -9.08 7.80 -0.14
C THR A 166 -8.75 8.68 -1.35
N GLN A 167 -9.12 9.97 -1.32
CA GLN A 167 -8.89 10.86 -2.45
C GLN A 167 -7.41 11.24 -2.56
N GLY A 168 -6.74 11.45 -1.42
CA GLY A 168 -5.30 11.68 -1.36
C GLY A 168 -4.49 10.51 -1.94
N ILE A 169 -4.89 9.26 -1.65
CA ILE A 169 -4.25 8.06 -2.22
C ILE A 169 -4.42 8.04 -3.75
N ILE A 170 -5.64 8.22 -4.25
CA ILE A 170 -5.93 8.19 -5.70
C ILE A 170 -5.12 9.28 -6.42
N GLN A 171 -5.16 10.51 -5.91
CA GLN A 171 -4.41 11.62 -6.48
C GLN A 171 -2.91 11.33 -6.51
N ARG A 172 -2.35 10.78 -5.44
CA ARG A 172 -0.92 10.44 -5.36
C ARG A 172 -0.54 9.32 -6.33
N VAL A 173 -1.42 8.34 -6.54
CA VAL A 173 -1.18 7.27 -7.51
C VAL A 173 -1.14 7.83 -8.94
N HIS A 174 -2.06 8.73 -9.30
CA HIS A 174 -2.01 9.39 -10.61
C HIS A 174 -0.76 10.27 -10.78
N GLU A 175 -0.34 10.97 -9.74
CA GLU A 175 0.90 11.76 -9.74
C GLU A 175 2.12 10.85 -10.01
N LEU A 176 2.24 9.74 -9.29
CA LEU A 176 3.30 8.76 -9.52
C LEU A 176 3.24 8.15 -10.92
N LEU A 177 2.06 7.81 -11.42
CA LEU A 177 1.88 7.28 -12.76
C LEU A 177 2.39 8.26 -13.83
N ASN A 178 2.09 9.55 -13.67
CA ASN A 178 2.58 10.59 -14.57
C ASN A 178 4.11 10.71 -14.52
N LEU A 179 4.71 10.65 -13.33
CA LEU A 179 6.17 10.65 -13.18
C LEU A 179 6.80 9.43 -13.86
N TYR A 180 6.23 8.24 -13.69
CA TYR A 180 6.72 7.04 -14.38
C TYR A 180 6.62 7.14 -15.91
N ASN A 181 5.55 7.73 -16.44
CA ASN A 181 5.40 7.96 -17.86
C ASN A 181 6.48 8.91 -18.41
N GLN A 182 6.94 9.88 -17.61
CA GLN A 182 8.06 10.76 -17.98
C GLN A 182 9.41 10.02 -18.03
N HIS A 183 9.50 8.86 -17.40
CA HIS A 183 10.66 7.96 -17.44
C HIS A 183 10.48 6.78 -18.41
N ASP A 184 9.50 6.84 -19.32
CA ASP A 184 9.22 5.80 -20.32
C ASP A 184 8.93 4.41 -19.71
N VAL A 185 8.37 4.35 -18.49
CA VAL A 185 7.97 3.09 -17.84
C VAL A 185 6.48 2.83 -18.08
N SER A 186 6.17 1.72 -18.78
CA SER A 186 4.79 1.31 -19.06
C SER A 186 3.98 1.04 -17.79
N THR A 187 2.70 1.43 -17.79
CA THR A 187 1.77 1.22 -16.66
C THR A 187 1.63 -0.26 -16.27
N GLU A 188 1.74 -1.18 -17.21
CA GLU A 188 1.67 -2.65 -16.94
C GLU A 188 2.84 -3.15 -16.09
N ARG A 189 3.92 -2.37 -16.02
CA ARG A 189 5.12 -2.66 -15.23
C ARG A 189 4.99 -2.17 -13.79
N LEU A 190 3.91 -1.45 -13.46
CA LEU A 190 3.79 -0.71 -12.20
C LEU A 190 2.75 -1.35 -11.28
N LEU A 191 3.04 -1.30 -9.99
CA LEU A 191 2.12 -1.62 -8.90
C LEU A 191 2.21 -0.51 -7.85
N PHE A 192 1.09 -0.07 -7.30
CA PHE A 192 1.11 0.95 -6.24
C PHE A 192 0.80 0.32 -4.87
N LYS A 193 1.77 0.39 -3.96
CA LYS A 193 1.73 -0.27 -2.65
C LYS A 193 0.94 0.54 -1.63
N ILE A 194 -0.35 0.22 -1.48
CA ILE A 194 -1.35 0.97 -0.68
C ILE A 194 -1.59 0.29 0.68
N PRO A 195 -1.55 1.01 1.82
CA PRO A 195 -1.95 0.46 3.11
C PRO A 195 -3.39 -0.05 3.10
N ALA A 196 -3.62 -1.27 3.58
CA ALA A 196 -4.93 -1.95 3.60
C ALA A 196 -5.87 -1.44 4.73
N THR A 197 -5.97 -0.13 4.90
CA THR A 197 -7.06 0.51 5.64
C THR A 197 -8.36 0.44 4.82
N TRP A 198 -9.50 0.77 5.42
CA TRP A 198 -10.75 0.89 4.66
C TRP A 198 -10.62 1.88 3.49
N GLN A 199 -10.01 3.04 3.74
CA GLN A 199 -9.80 4.08 2.74
C GLN A 199 -8.86 3.63 1.62
N GLY A 200 -7.81 2.88 1.96
CA GLY A 200 -6.88 2.32 0.99
C GLY A 200 -7.50 1.22 0.14
N ILE A 201 -8.36 0.38 0.71
CA ILE A 201 -9.13 -0.63 -0.04
C ILE A 201 -10.12 0.04 -1.00
N GLU A 202 -10.85 1.06 -0.55
CA GLU A 202 -11.76 1.81 -1.43
C GLU A 202 -11.01 2.57 -2.54
N ALA A 203 -9.86 3.16 -2.23
CA ALA A 203 -8.99 3.78 -3.24
C ALA A 203 -8.53 2.74 -4.26
N SER A 204 -8.09 1.57 -3.80
CA SER A 204 -7.62 0.48 -4.67
C SER A 204 -8.73 -0.02 -5.58
N ARG A 205 -9.96 -0.16 -5.07
CA ARG A 205 -11.13 -0.55 -5.88
C ARG A 205 -11.38 0.40 -7.06
N LEU A 206 -11.23 1.71 -6.83
CA LEU A 206 -11.41 2.72 -7.88
C LEU A 206 -10.26 2.69 -8.88
N LEU A 207 -9.02 2.68 -8.40
CA LEU A 207 -7.82 2.62 -9.25
C LEU A 207 -7.78 1.38 -10.14
N GLU A 208 -8.12 0.20 -9.60
CA GLU A 208 -8.20 -1.05 -10.38
C GLU A 208 -9.31 -0.99 -11.43
N SER A 209 -10.42 -0.28 -11.16
CA SER A 209 -11.48 -0.08 -12.15
C SER A 209 -11.06 0.80 -13.32
N GLU A 210 -10.01 1.60 -13.14
CA GLU A 210 -9.36 2.41 -14.18
C GLU A 210 -8.21 1.67 -14.88
N GLY A 211 -7.92 0.43 -14.47
CA GLY A 211 -6.81 -0.38 -15.01
C GLY A 211 -5.45 -0.09 -14.35
N ILE A 212 -5.42 0.62 -13.23
CA ILE A 212 -4.20 0.90 -12.47
C ILE A 212 -4.02 -0.19 -11.41
N GLN A 213 -2.99 -1.02 -11.57
CA GLN A 213 -2.74 -2.15 -10.67
C GLN A 213 -2.23 -1.69 -9.30
N THR A 214 -2.77 -2.30 -8.26
CA THR A 214 -2.49 -1.98 -6.86
C THR A 214 -1.89 -3.16 -6.10
N HIS A 215 -1.18 -2.85 -5.02
CA HIS A 215 -0.55 -3.82 -4.13
C HIS A 215 -0.95 -3.46 -2.69
N LEU A 216 -1.97 -4.11 -2.16
CA LEU A 216 -2.39 -3.89 -0.78
C LEU A 216 -1.35 -4.45 0.21
N THR A 217 -0.88 -3.60 1.14
CA THR A 217 0.11 -3.94 2.17
C THR A 217 -0.46 -3.76 3.59
N PHE A 218 0.23 -4.25 4.61
CA PHE A 218 -0.21 -4.23 6.01
C PHE A 218 -1.53 -4.98 6.25
N VAL A 219 -1.71 -6.11 5.55
CA VAL A 219 -2.88 -6.97 5.69
C VAL A 219 -2.73 -7.83 6.95
N TYR A 220 -3.43 -7.47 8.00
CA TYR A 220 -3.49 -8.18 9.27
C TYR A 220 -4.96 -8.45 9.65
N ARG A 221 -5.20 -9.41 10.55
CA ARG A 221 -6.53 -9.76 11.07
C ARG A 221 -6.84 -9.05 12.38
#